data_AF-A0A7G8E4R3-F1
#
_entry.id   AF-A0A7G8E4R3-F1
#
_cell.length_a   1.000
_cell.length_b   1.000
_cell.length_c   1.000
_cell.angle_alpha   90.00
_cell.angle_beta   90.00
_cell.angle_gamma   90.00
#
_symmetry.space_group_name_H-M   'P 1'
#
loop_
_entity.id
_entity.type
_entity.pdbx_description
1 polymer ?
#
loop_
_entity_poly.entity_id
_entity_poly.type
_entity_poly.pdbx_seq_one_letter_code
_entity_poly.pdbx_strand_id
1 'polypeptide(L)'
;MPSKRFRWAEFTLPSTLQLAPLLELLTEPVGCVLTSQRIELGLHEALVNAVRHGNAENPAKKLRVRRILTPNWMVWQVQDEGCGLP
;
A
#
# COMPACT_ATOMS: atom_id res chain seq x y z
N MET A 1 11.77 22.89 13.71
CA MET A 1 11.11 21.56 13.65
C MET A 1 10.33 21.52 12.34
N PRO A 2 10.65 20.66 11.36
CA PRO A 2 9.83 20.59 10.15
C PRO A 2 8.41 20.19 10.56
N SER A 3 7.45 21.02 10.15
CA SER A 3 6.04 20.89 10.53
C SER A 3 5.54 19.45 10.31
N LYS A 4 4.83 18.88 11.29
CA LYS A 4 4.04 17.63 11.17
C LYS A 4 2.88 17.86 10.18
N ARG A 5 3.19 18.16 8.93
CA ARG A 5 2.21 18.43 7.88
C ARG A 5 1.64 17.11 7.40
N PHE A 6 0.34 17.11 7.23
CA PHE A 6 -0.36 16.10 6.46
C PHE A 6 0.27 16.01 5.07
N ARG A 7 0.74 14.82 4.69
CA ARG A 7 1.29 14.55 3.36
C ARG A 7 0.66 13.27 2.84
N TRP A 8 0.37 13.23 1.55
CA TRP A 8 -0.06 11.99 0.92
C TRP A 8 0.65 11.81 -0.40
N ALA A 9 0.78 10.55 -0.81
CA ALA A 9 1.25 10.15 -2.12
C ALA A 9 0.35 9.02 -2.62
N GLU A 10 0.11 8.98 -3.93
CA GLU A 10 -0.68 7.94 -4.56
C GLU A 10 0.19 7.21 -5.60
N PHE A 11 0.09 5.89 -5.59
CA PHE A 11 0.79 4.98 -6.47
C PHE A 11 -0.26 4.21 -7.25
N THR A 12 -0.16 4.22 -8.57
CA THR A 12 -1.01 3.43 -9.46
C THR A 12 -0.12 2.55 -10.31
N LEU A 13 -0.38 1.24 -10.28
CA LEU A 13 0.40 0.23 -10.97
C LEU A 13 -0.52 -0.82 -11.60
N PRO A 14 -0.05 -1.56 -12.62
CA PRO A 14 -0.73 -2.76 -13.09
C PRO A 14 -0.92 -3.74 -11.94
N SER A 15 -2.05 -4.44 -11.93
CA SER A 15 -2.40 -5.38 -10.86
C SER A 15 -1.66 -6.72 -11.01
N THR A 16 -0.36 -6.73 -10.68
CA THR A 16 0.51 -7.92 -10.72
C THR A 16 1.13 -8.22 -9.35
N LEU A 17 1.65 -9.44 -9.17
CA LEU A 17 2.32 -9.86 -7.93
C LEU A 17 3.75 -9.32 -7.76
N GLN A 18 4.21 -8.46 -8.67
CA GLN A 18 5.52 -7.80 -8.58
C GLN A 18 5.46 -6.60 -7.59
N LEU A 19 5.25 -6.90 -6.31
CA LEU A 19 4.92 -5.92 -5.28
C LEU A 19 6.12 -5.40 -4.47
N ALA A 20 7.28 -6.07 -4.53
CA ALA A 20 8.43 -5.74 -3.69
C ALA A 20 8.89 -4.27 -3.82
N PRO A 21 9.04 -3.69 -5.03
CA PRO A 21 9.47 -2.28 -5.16
C PRO A 21 8.45 -1.30 -4.56
N LEU A 22 7.16 -1.64 -4.62
CA LEU A 22 6.11 -0.83 -4.03
C LEU A 22 6.15 -0.90 -2.50
N LEU A 23 6.38 -2.09 -1.93
CA LEU A 23 6.44 -2.25 -0.47
C LEU A 23 7.55 -1.43 0.17
N GLU A 24 8.75 -1.44 -0.40
CA GLU A 24 9.88 -0.62 0.06
C GLU A 24 9.53 0.88 0.04
N LEU A 25 8.89 1.34 -1.05
CA LEU A 25 8.46 2.73 -1.17
C LEU A 25 7.36 3.09 -0.17
N LEU A 26 6.45 2.16 0.12
CA LEU A 26 5.34 2.39 1.03
C LEU A 26 5.78 2.49 2.49
N THR A 27 6.94 1.95 2.88
CA THR A 27 7.44 1.92 4.27
C THR A 27 8.48 3.00 4.59
N GLU A 28 8.92 3.77 3.60
CA GLU A 28 10.13 4.61 3.64
C GLU A 28 10.35 5.59 4.84
N PRO A 29 9.37 6.15 5.59
CA PRO A 29 9.72 6.91 6.80
C PRO A 29 9.88 6.04 8.07
N VAL A 30 9.61 4.73 8.02
CA VAL A 30 9.66 3.84 9.18
C VAL A 30 11.10 3.42 9.46
N GLY A 31 11.77 4.11 10.37
CA GLY A 31 13.18 3.82 10.70
C GLY A 31 13.42 2.60 11.60
N CYS A 32 12.40 2.05 12.26
CA CYS A 32 12.55 0.89 13.14
C CYS A 32 12.36 -0.42 12.36
N VAL A 33 13.41 -1.23 12.26
CA VAL A 33 13.42 -2.48 11.48
C VAL A 33 12.29 -3.44 11.87
N LEU A 34 12.12 -3.71 13.18
CA LEU A 34 11.07 -4.62 13.65
C LEU A 34 9.65 -4.12 13.32
N THR A 35 9.46 -2.79 13.39
CA THR A 35 8.20 -2.17 13.00
C THR A 35 8.00 -2.21 11.49
N SER A 36 9.05 -1.96 10.70
CA SER A 36 9.00 -2.06 9.24
C SER A 36 8.59 -3.46 8.80
N GLN A 37 9.21 -4.51 9.34
CA GLN A 37 8.89 -5.90 9.01
C GLN A 37 7.42 -6.25 9.27
N ARG A 38 6.86 -5.78 10.39
CA ARG A 38 5.44 -5.99 10.72
C ARG A 38 4.52 -5.24 9.76
N ILE A 39 4.88 -4.02 9.40
CA ILE A 39 4.13 -3.22 8.43
C ILE A 39 4.22 -3.84 7.03
N GLU A 40 5.41 -4.26 6.61
CA GLU A 40 5.64 -4.95 5.34
C GLU A 40 4.78 -6.20 5.21
N LEU A 41 4.69 -7.02 6.26
CA LEU A 41 3.83 -8.20 6.26
C LEU A 41 2.35 -7.84 6.06
N GLY A 42 1.83 -6.89 6.84
CA GLY A 42 0.42 -6.47 6.73
C GLY A 42 0.10 -5.78 5.40
N LEU A 43 1.01 -4.97 4.88
CA LEU A 43 0.87 -4.37 3.54
C LEU A 43 0.95 -5.43 2.45
N HIS A 44 1.85 -6.40 2.57
CA HIS A 44 1.98 -7.47 1.60
C HIS A 44 0.67 -8.26 1.49
N GLU A 45 0.07 -8.61 2.62
CA GLU A 45 -1.23 -9.29 2.66
C GLU A 45 -2.33 -8.45 2.01
N ALA A 46 -2.45 -7.16 2.38
CA ALA A 46 -3.46 -6.27 1.81
C ALA A 46 -3.32 -6.09 0.29
N LEU A 47 -2.09 -5.97 -0.20
CA LEU A 47 -1.79 -5.83 -1.63
C LEU A 47 -2.06 -7.15 -2.38
N VAL A 48 -1.66 -8.29 -1.84
CA VAL A 48 -1.96 -9.61 -2.42
C VAL A 48 -3.47 -9.82 -2.49
N ASN A 49 -4.22 -9.43 -1.45
CA ASN A 49 -5.68 -9.52 -1.46
C ASN A 49 -6.30 -8.68 -2.58
N ALA A 50 -5.85 -7.43 -2.72
CA ALA A 50 -6.32 -6.55 -3.78
C ALA A 50 -5.96 -7.07 -5.18
N VAL A 51 -4.73 -7.58 -5.38
CA VAL A 51 -4.27 -8.10 -6.67
C VAL A 51 -4.95 -9.43 -7.02
N ARG A 52 -4.89 -10.43 -6.12
CA ARG A 52 -5.38 -11.79 -6.38
C ARG A 52 -6.88 -11.90 -6.29
N HIS A 53 -7.46 -11.40 -5.21
CA HIS A 53 -8.88 -11.61 -4.93
C HIS A 53 -9.74 -10.49 -5.52
N GLY A 54 -9.33 -9.22 -5.36
CA GLY A 54 -10.05 -8.08 -5.95
C GLY A 54 -9.94 -8.04 -7.48
N ASN A 55 -8.72 -8.02 -7.99
CA ASN A 55 -8.45 -7.85 -9.41
C ASN A 55 -8.27 -9.15 -10.22
N ALA A 56 -8.34 -10.32 -9.59
CA ALA A 56 -8.13 -11.63 -10.24
C ALA A 56 -6.78 -11.71 -11.01
N GLU A 57 -5.74 -11.06 -10.48
CA GLU A 57 -4.41 -10.94 -11.09
C GLU A 57 -4.43 -10.38 -12.53
N ASN A 58 -5.48 -9.65 -12.91
CA ASN A 58 -5.61 -9.11 -14.25
C ASN A 58 -4.71 -7.86 -14.44
N PRO A 59 -3.64 -7.91 -15.25
CA PRO A 59 -2.73 -6.77 -15.43
C PRO A 59 -3.38 -5.56 -16.12
N ALA A 60 -4.53 -5.74 -16.79
CA ALA A 60 -5.30 -4.63 -17.37
C ALA A 60 -6.04 -3.81 -16.31
N LYS A 61 -6.22 -4.38 -15.09
CA LYS A 61 -6.76 -3.67 -13.94
C LYS A 61 -5.67 -2.93 -13.18
N LYS A 62 -6.09 -1.88 -12.47
CA LYS A 62 -5.22 -1.01 -11.68
C LYS A 62 -5.30 -1.38 -10.21
N LEU A 63 -4.13 -1.40 -9.58
CA LEU A 63 -4.00 -1.34 -8.13
C LEU A 63 -3.65 0.09 -7.75
N ARG A 64 -4.45 0.71 -6.89
CA ARG A 64 -4.20 2.06 -6.37
C ARG A 64 -3.87 1.98 -4.89
N VAL A 65 -2.75 2.59 -4.51
CA VAL A 65 -2.33 2.68 -3.11
C VAL A 65 -2.06 4.13 -2.75
N ARG A 66 -2.75 4.63 -1.72
CA ARG A 66 -2.48 5.95 -1.15
C ARG A 66 -1.79 5.79 0.19
N ARG A 67 -0.62 6.41 0.32
CA ARG A 67 0.12 6.53 1.59
C ARG A 67 -0.14 7.90 2.18
N ILE A 68 -0.71 7.95 3.38
CA ILE A 68 -1.12 9.17 4.08
C ILE A 68 -0.31 9.26 5.37
N LEU A 69 0.49 10.32 5.48
CA LEU A 69 1.26 10.67 6.66
C LEU A 69 0.53 11.77 7.42
N THR A 70 0.16 11.46 8.65
CA THR A 70 -0.44 12.40 9.60
C THR A 70 0.53 12.62 10.77
N PRO A 71 0.27 13.57 11.68
CA PRO A 71 1.13 13.79 12.85
C PRO A 71 1.32 12.57 13.76
N ASN A 72 0.36 11.63 13.77
CA ASN A 72 0.30 10.52 14.72
C ASN A 72 0.21 9.15 14.05
N TRP A 73 -0.18 9.11 12.77
CA TRP A 73 -0.49 7.88 12.04
C TRP A 73 0.13 7.89 10.66
N MET A 74 0.54 6.71 10.22
CA MET A 74 0.80 6.38 8.84
C MET A 74 -0.33 5.46 8.38
N VAL A 75 -1.05 5.86 7.35
CA VAL A 75 -2.24 5.17 6.85
C VAL A 75 -1.99 4.79 5.40
N TRP A 76 -2.37 3.56 5.06
CA TRP A 76 -2.37 3.08 3.68
C TRP A 76 -3.79 2.76 3.28
N GLN A 77 -4.23 3.30 2.15
CA GLN A 77 -5.48 2.94 1.52
C GLN A 77 -5.14 2.13 0.27
N VAL A 78 -5.55 0.86 0.25
CA VAL A 78 -5.40 -0.04 -0.90
C VAL A 78 -6.76 -0.14 -1.58
N GLN A 79 -6.79 0.04 -2.90
CA GLN A 79 -8.00 -0.02 -3.71
C GLN A 79 -7.75 -0.86 -4.96
N ASP A 80 -8.57 -1.90 -5.13
CA ASP A 80 -8.74 -2.69 -6.35
C ASP A 80 -9.99 -2.26 -7.13
N GLU A 81 -10.21 -2.92 -8.28
CA GLU A 81 -11.35 -2.75 -9.19
C GLU A 81 -12.20 -4.05 -9.21
N GLY A 82 -12.21 -4.77 -8.09
CA GLY A 82 -13.05 -5.95 -7.87
C GLY A 82 -14.49 -5.59 -7.54
N CYS A 83 -15.34 -6.61 -7.43
CA CYS A 83 -16.75 -6.45 -7.05
C CYS A 83 -16.95 -6.24 -5.53
N GLY A 84 -15.88 -6.26 -4.74
CA GLY A 84 -15.93 -6.18 -3.28
C GLY A 84 -16.36 -7.49 -2.62
N LEU A 85 -16.75 -7.40 -1.35
CA LEU A 85 -17.29 -8.50 -0.56
C LEU A 85 -18.80 -8.34 -0.38
N PRO A 86 -19.58 -9.43 -0.25
CA PRO A 86 -21.02 -9.38 0.04
C PRO A 86 -21.38 -8.68 1.35
#